data_AF-A0AAN7T5M9-F1
#
_entry.id   AF-A0AAN7T5M9-F1
#
_cell.length_a   1.000
_cell.length_b   1.000
_cell.length_c   1.000
_cell.angle_alpha   90.00
_cell.angle_beta   90.00
_cell.angle_gamma   90.00
#
_symmetry.space_group_name_H-M   'P 1'
#
loop_
_entity.id
_entity.type
_entity.pdbx_description
1 polymer ?
#
loop_
_entity_poly.entity_id
_entity_poly.type
_entity_poly.pdbx_seq_one_letter_code
_entity_poly.pdbx_strand_id
1 'polypeptide(L)'
;MSPGMSLTIPYEPASGPKRTSLGSDVQQMVRQKGPFHTITEDRLLEEFNAPQDEDVDSEQEDETSVEGHQATLERLFKVKMEMLQQIGQVQQELLTLIDGMSLVVAANSRLGRSAMSPALRDAVPVGSGATRKIERKRVPKEVVSKLMDVSTIYRAQALESASQSLSKAADRLETEAQRQAKYWQQLASLRARGWPISRLPNNNRVLVVHFGTAESGPTYLNRGIVMLHQDAEGNLVLPGQLEARTQKVLSVTIYRKNIVTGRYVCEQDHADAQTKIEKDLLHARESLFQDELFTEAAKEARLIANMDVKSRSSSIDLQLSADCSVNISYTTRPEDLQHDSQADRDLACLVAYGLRLMLVTEHEHRHIQRSQQKPPPLAPGSRPAPEYALLRPIFAQLRHHDRLSGLLATVRAYQVSLKVAGLNLSFDIETQNAIEGYQLNLHALRRMVATELKVSLPSGKFLTIKIETHLAPPLFGTQYSSTTYESICGPRSCAQTSSMGDMTGFLEDVLAKDVVSMLLDEQRAGSWQVYRDCPLVLNIAGRQQTTTTIFVTCGQGRLALSRLQRGSTSKERVQWDQHGAHFIGEDRKGEDVEPTLIDIAASWASRS
;
A
#
# COMPACT_ATOMS: atom_id res chain seq x y z
N MET A 1 13.86 89.83 -59.03
CA MET A 1 14.46 89.39 -57.76
C MET A 1 13.42 88.55 -57.04
N SER A 2 13.68 87.27 -56.79
CA SER A 2 12.79 86.41 -55.99
C SER A 2 12.69 86.95 -54.54
N PRO A 3 11.58 86.67 -53.84
CA PRO A 3 11.54 85.50 -52.97
C PRO A 3 10.19 84.75 -53.08
N GLY A 4 10.16 83.42 -53.15
CA GLY A 4 10.13 82.58 -51.96
C GLY A 4 8.78 81.85 -51.89
N MET A 5 8.58 80.80 -52.70
CA MET A 5 7.38 79.96 -52.60
C MET A 5 7.53 79.00 -51.42
N SER A 6 6.87 79.35 -50.32
CA SER A 6 6.61 78.46 -49.20
C SER A 6 5.69 77.32 -49.66
N LEU A 7 6.24 76.10 -49.74
CA LEU A 7 5.44 74.88 -49.78
C LEU A 7 4.85 74.66 -48.38
N THR A 8 3.67 75.22 -48.15
CA THR A 8 2.77 74.83 -47.05
C THR A 8 2.37 73.38 -47.26
N ILE A 9 3.01 72.47 -46.52
CA ILE A 9 2.47 71.13 -46.27
C ILE A 9 1.27 71.33 -45.33
N PRO A 10 0.03 70.96 -45.71
CA PRO A 10 -1.05 70.95 -44.76
C PRO A 10 -0.76 69.88 -43.69
N TYR A 11 -0.61 70.32 -42.43
CA TYR A 11 -0.68 69.44 -41.27
C TYR A 11 -2.12 69.00 -41.11
N GLU A 12 -2.47 67.88 -41.74
CA GLU A 12 -3.67 67.13 -41.42
C GLU A 12 -3.33 66.27 -40.19
N PRO A 13 -3.98 66.46 -39.02
CA PRO A 13 -3.75 65.56 -37.90
C PRO A 13 -4.17 64.18 -38.39
N ALA A 14 -3.21 63.26 -38.50
CA ALA A 14 -3.48 61.90 -38.90
C ALA A 14 -4.65 61.40 -38.05
N SER A 15 -5.72 60.99 -38.75
CA SER A 15 -6.81 60.19 -38.21
C SER A 15 -6.26 59.23 -37.14
N GLY A 16 -6.92 59.21 -35.97
CA GLY A 16 -6.49 58.47 -34.77
C GLY A 16 -6.05 57.04 -35.05
N PRO A 17 -5.28 56.42 -34.13
CA PRO A 17 -4.51 55.21 -34.40
C PRO A 17 -5.38 54.20 -35.15
N LYS A 18 -4.99 53.90 -36.40
CA LYS A 18 -5.59 52.79 -37.16
C LYS A 18 -5.59 51.60 -36.21
N ARG A 19 -6.77 51.14 -35.80
CA ARG A 19 -6.91 49.98 -34.92
C ARG A 19 -6.01 48.90 -35.49
N THR A 20 -4.95 48.62 -34.75
CA THR A 20 -4.04 47.53 -35.06
C THR A 20 -4.89 46.28 -35.20
N SER A 21 -4.53 45.42 -36.15
CA SER A 21 -5.25 44.16 -36.34
C SER A 21 -5.24 43.43 -35.00
N LEU A 22 -6.38 42.91 -34.54
CA LEU A 22 -6.44 42.12 -33.30
C LEU A 22 -5.35 41.03 -33.30
N GLY A 23 -5.00 40.50 -34.48
CA GLY A 23 -3.89 39.56 -34.63
C GLY A 23 -2.50 40.12 -34.27
N SER A 24 -2.21 41.38 -34.58
CA SER A 24 -0.94 42.02 -34.15
C SER A 24 -0.92 42.29 -32.66
N ASP A 25 -2.07 42.68 -32.08
CA ASP A 25 -2.19 42.94 -30.64
C ASP A 25 -2.05 41.63 -29.85
N VAL A 26 -2.69 40.55 -30.33
CA VAL A 26 -2.54 39.19 -29.79
C VAL A 26 -1.08 38.73 -29.85
N GLN A 27 -0.39 38.94 -30.97
CA GLN A 27 1.04 38.59 -31.07
C GLN A 27 1.92 39.43 -30.14
N GLN A 28 1.60 40.71 -29.98
CA GLN A 28 2.32 41.59 -29.06
C GLN A 28 2.09 41.17 -27.61
N MET A 29 0.84 40.87 -27.22
CA MET A 29 0.50 40.35 -25.89
C MET A 29 1.24 39.05 -25.61
N VAL A 30 1.28 38.11 -26.55
CA VAL A 30 2.02 36.84 -26.36
C VAL A 30 3.53 37.08 -26.21
N ARG A 31 4.10 38.03 -26.95
CA ARG A 31 5.54 38.37 -26.82
C ARG A 31 5.86 39.08 -25.51
N GLN A 32 4.95 39.91 -25.00
CA GLN A 32 5.17 40.71 -23.80
C GLN A 32 4.80 39.98 -22.51
N LYS A 33 3.78 39.13 -22.55
CA LYS A 33 3.17 38.48 -21.37
C LYS A 33 3.21 36.95 -21.39
N GLY A 34 3.71 36.37 -22.47
CA GLY A 34 3.75 34.92 -22.63
C GLY A 34 2.40 34.32 -23.05
N PRO A 35 2.20 33.01 -22.86
CA PRO A 35 0.98 32.31 -23.26
C PRO A 35 -0.29 32.86 -22.56
N PHE A 36 -1.42 32.95 -23.27
CA PHE A 36 -2.65 33.56 -22.73
C PHE A 36 -3.20 32.97 -21.42
N HIS A 37 -2.86 31.73 -21.08
CA HIS A 37 -3.36 31.07 -19.88
C HIS A 37 -2.70 31.59 -18.60
N THR A 38 -1.51 32.20 -18.69
CA THR A 38 -0.82 32.81 -17.54
C THR A 38 -1.31 34.24 -17.25
N ILE A 39 -2.12 34.80 -18.16
CA ILE A 39 -2.68 36.15 -18.07
C ILE A 39 -4.05 36.05 -17.36
N THR A 40 -4.05 36.18 -16.04
CA THR A 40 -5.27 36.30 -15.23
C THR A 40 -5.56 37.78 -14.93
N GLU A 41 -6.85 38.10 -14.74
CA GLU A 41 -7.30 39.47 -14.42
C GLU A 41 -6.66 40.00 -13.14
N ASP A 42 -6.55 39.16 -12.11
CA ASP A 42 -5.92 39.51 -10.83
C ASP A 42 -4.44 39.93 -11.01
N ARG A 43 -3.68 39.21 -11.84
CA ARG A 43 -2.26 39.51 -12.13
C ARG A 43 -2.10 40.81 -12.91
N LEU A 44 -3.03 41.13 -13.81
CA LEU A 44 -3.04 42.39 -14.55
C LEU A 44 -3.41 43.58 -13.66
N LEU A 45 -4.31 43.38 -12.70
CA LEU A 45 -4.66 44.40 -11.72
C LEU A 45 -3.51 44.67 -10.75
N GLU A 46 -2.79 43.64 -10.32
CA GLU A 46 -1.56 43.79 -9.52
C GLU A 46 -0.49 44.57 -10.28
N GLU A 47 -0.30 44.30 -11.57
CA GLU A 47 0.65 45.03 -12.41
C GLU A 47 0.22 46.49 -12.65
N PHE A 48 -1.08 46.74 -12.86
CA PHE A 48 -1.58 48.10 -13.06
C PHE A 48 -1.48 48.95 -11.79
N ASN A 49 -1.61 48.32 -10.62
CA ASN A 49 -1.51 48.97 -9.32
C ASN A 49 -0.06 49.07 -8.82
N ALA A 50 0.87 48.31 -9.39
CA ALA A 50 2.29 48.46 -9.10
C ALA A 50 2.82 49.76 -9.76
N PRO A 51 3.46 50.66 -9.00
CA PRO A 51 4.12 51.82 -9.60
C PRO A 51 5.19 51.35 -10.58
N GLN A 52 5.26 52.01 -11.75
CA GLN A 52 6.31 51.78 -12.75
C GLN A 52 7.68 52.16 -12.17
N ASP A 53 8.30 51.24 -11.44
CA ASP A 53 9.73 51.28 -11.17
C ASP A 53 10.44 50.66 -12.37
N GLU A 54 11.15 51.51 -13.12
CA GLU A 54 12.17 51.08 -14.07
C GLU A 54 13.22 50.26 -13.30
N ASP A 55 13.62 49.13 -13.88
CA ASP A 55 14.69 48.23 -13.44
C ASP A 55 14.46 47.44 -12.13
N VAL A 56 13.64 46.39 -12.22
CA VAL A 56 13.82 45.20 -11.36
C VAL A 56 13.79 43.96 -12.25
N ASP A 57 14.97 43.36 -12.42
CA ASP A 57 15.17 41.99 -12.90
C ASP A 57 14.33 41.06 -12.02
N SER A 58 13.11 40.74 -12.48
CA SER A 58 12.31 39.69 -11.87
C SER A 58 12.84 38.35 -12.34
N GLU A 59 13.66 37.73 -11.48
CA GLU A 59 14.07 36.34 -11.53
C GLU A 59 12.85 35.45 -11.80
N GLN A 60 12.80 34.88 -13.01
CA GLN A 60 11.80 33.87 -13.37
C GLN A 60 12.16 32.57 -12.64
N GLU A 61 11.37 32.23 -11.64
CA GLU A 61 11.33 30.89 -11.08
C GLU A 61 10.93 29.87 -12.17
N ASP A 62 11.72 28.79 -12.22
CA ASP A 62 11.73 27.74 -13.22
C ASP A 62 10.40 26.99 -13.42
N GLU A 63 9.72 27.24 -14.55
CA GLU A 63 8.86 26.26 -15.25
C GLU A 63 9.51 25.79 -16.58
N THR A 64 10.84 25.65 -16.60
CA THR A 64 11.63 25.48 -17.82
C THR A 64 11.64 24.06 -18.42
N SER A 65 11.02 23.05 -17.79
CA SER A 65 11.18 21.67 -18.28
C SER A 65 10.34 21.32 -19.52
N VAL A 66 9.16 21.95 -19.69
CA VAL A 66 8.26 21.65 -20.83
C VAL A 66 8.53 22.58 -22.02
N GLU A 67 8.85 23.84 -21.75
CA GLU A 67 9.18 24.83 -22.80
C GLU A 67 10.53 24.54 -23.48
N GLY A 68 11.52 24.01 -22.76
CA GLY A 68 12.83 23.67 -23.34
C GLY A 68 12.77 22.61 -24.45
N HIS A 69 11.88 21.61 -24.32
CA HIS A 69 11.69 20.58 -25.35
C HIS A 69 10.96 21.14 -26.58
N GLN A 70 9.91 21.95 -26.37
CA GLN A 70 9.18 22.57 -27.48
C GLN A 70 10.05 23.59 -28.22
N ALA A 71 10.79 24.45 -27.51
CA ALA A 71 11.75 25.37 -28.10
C ALA A 71 12.87 24.66 -28.88
N THR A 72 13.30 23.47 -28.44
CA THR A 72 14.28 22.66 -29.16
C THR A 72 13.68 22.05 -30.43
N LEU A 73 12.45 21.56 -30.39
CA LEU A 73 11.75 21.01 -31.56
C LEU A 73 11.46 22.09 -32.62
N GLU A 74 11.08 23.28 -32.20
CA GLU A 74 10.87 24.43 -33.09
C GLU A 74 12.17 24.87 -33.77
N ARG A 75 13.27 24.93 -33.01
CA ARG A 75 14.61 25.19 -33.58
C ARG A 75 14.99 24.13 -34.61
N LEU A 76 14.79 22.85 -34.30
CA LEU A 76 15.06 21.76 -35.24
C LEU A 76 14.19 21.84 -36.49
N PHE A 77 12.90 22.17 -36.33
CA PHE A 77 11.98 22.35 -37.45
C PHE A 77 12.39 23.53 -38.33
N LYS A 78 12.80 24.65 -37.72
CA LYS A 78 13.31 25.82 -38.42
C LYS A 78 14.57 25.50 -39.22
N VAL A 79 15.56 24.87 -38.58
CA VAL A 79 16.79 24.42 -39.26
C VAL A 79 16.47 23.47 -40.41
N LYS A 80 15.53 22.54 -40.22
CA LYS A 80 15.07 21.64 -41.28
C LYS A 80 14.44 22.41 -42.44
N MET A 81 13.62 23.43 -42.16
CA MET A 81 12.98 24.23 -43.20
C MET A 81 14.00 25.06 -43.99
N GLU A 82 14.95 25.69 -43.29
CA GLU A 82 16.06 26.44 -43.91
C GLU A 82 16.91 25.52 -44.80
N MET A 83 17.24 24.32 -44.33
CA MET A 83 17.96 23.32 -45.10
C MET A 83 17.19 22.90 -46.36
N LEU A 84 15.88 22.64 -46.24
CA LEU A 84 15.04 22.29 -47.40
C LEU A 84 14.94 23.44 -48.41
N GLN A 85 14.89 24.69 -47.95
CA GLN A 85 14.88 25.85 -48.83
C GLN A 85 16.19 25.98 -49.61
N GLN A 86 17.33 25.85 -48.93
CA GLN A 86 18.65 25.89 -49.58
C GLN A 86 18.82 24.74 -50.58
N ILE A 87 18.41 23.52 -50.21
CA ILE A 87 18.42 22.38 -51.14
C ILE A 87 17.52 22.63 -52.34
N GLY A 88 16.33 23.21 -52.14
CA GLY A 88 15.42 23.57 -53.23
C GLY A 88 16.01 24.62 -54.17
N GLN A 89 16.70 25.63 -53.66
CA GLN A 89 17.40 26.63 -54.47
C GLN A 89 18.50 25.98 -55.32
N VAL A 90 19.36 25.16 -54.71
CA VAL A 90 20.43 24.45 -55.43
C VAL A 90 19.85 23.51 -56.48
N GLN A 91 18.76 22.81 -56.15
CA GLN A 91 18.07 21.95 -57.11
C GLN A 91 17.54 22.74 -58.30
N GLN A 92 16.93 23.90 -58.08
CA GLN A 92 16.44 24.75 -59.16
C GLN A 92 17.59 25.23 -60.06
N GLU A 93 18.69 25.70 -59.49
CA GLU A 93 19.88 26.11 -60.25
C GLU A 93 20.44 24.93 -61.06
N LEU A 94 20.56 23.76 -60.46
CA LEU A 94 21.03 22.55 -61.15
C LEU A 94 20.10 22.16 -62.30
N LEU A 95 18.79 22.21 -62.10
CA LEU A 95 17.81 21.93 -63.16
C LEU A 95 17.93 22.93 -64.31
N THR A 96 18.12 24.22 -64.02
CA THR A 96 18.36 25.21 -65.09
C THR A 96 19.66 24.96 -65.85
N LEU A 97 20.72 24.53 -65.16
CA LEU A 97 21.98 24.16 -65.79
C LEU A 97 21.83 22.92 -66.68
N ILE A 98 21.13 21.89 -66.19
CA ILE A 98 20.83 20.67 -66.95
C ILE A 98 20.02 21.03 -68.19
N ASP A 99 19.01 21.88 -68.07
CA ASP A 99 18.20 22.34 -69.20
C ASP A 99 19.03 23.11 -70.24
N GLY A 100 19.91 24.02 -69.78
CA GLY A 100 20.83 24.76 -70.65
C GLY A 100 21.83 23.86 -71.38
N MET A 101 22.45 22.91 -70.67
CA MET A 101 23.35 21.92 -71.29
C MET A 101 22.60 20.99 -72.24
N SER A 102 21.40 20.56 -71.86
CA SER A 102 20.56 19.68 -72.66
C SER A 102 20.12 20.34 -73.96
N LEU A 103 19.81 21.64 -73.95
CA LEU A 103 19.52 22.42 -75.15
C LEU A 103 20.70 22.42 -76.15
N VAL A 104 21.93 22.54 -75.65
CA VAL A 104 23.16 22.50 -76.45
C VAL A 104 23.42 21.10 -77.01
N VAL A 105 23.17 20.05 -76.22
CA VAL A 105 23.43 18.65 -76.61
C VAL A 105 22.32 18.07 -77.49
N ALA A 106 21.08 18.57 -77.38
CA ALA A 106 19.90 18.05 -78.06
C ALA A 106 19.99 18.08 -79.60
N ALA A 107 20.81 18.99 -80.15
CA ALA A 107 21.12 19.05 -81.58
C ALA A 107 21.78 17.76 -82.09
N ASN A 108 22.66 17.15 -81.28
CA ASN A 108 23.53 16.04 -81.70
C ASN A 108 23.15 14.69 -81.06
N SER A 109 22.37 14.69 -79.97
CA SER A 109 22.04 13.46 -79.23
C SER A 109 20.59 13.42 -78.76
N ARG A 110 19.98 12.22 -78.82
CA ARG A 110 18.63 11.97 -78.29
C ARG A 110 18.58 12.07 -76.75
N LEU A 111 19.71 11.81 -76.07
CA LEU A 111 19.81 11.88 -74.60
C LEU A 111 19.60 13.30 -74.08
N GLY A 112 20.09 14.31 -74.80
CA GLY A 112 19.84 15.72 -74.46
C GLY A 112 18.35 16.05 -74.53
N ARG A 113 17.63 15.54 -75.54
CA ARG A 113 16.18 15.80 -75.69
C ARG A 113 15.34 15.20 -74.55
N SER A 114 15.73 14.02 -74.06
CA SER A 114 15.06 13.36 -72.94
C SER A 114 15.36 14.03 -71.60
N ALA A 115 16.54 14.64 -71.44
CA ALA A 115 16.95 15.31 -70.21
C ALA A 115 16.37 16.73 -70.07
N MET A 116 15.87 17.33 -71.15
CA MET A 116 15.18 18.63 -71.12
C MET A 116 13.85 18.54 -70.37
N SER A 117 13.57 19.56 -69.56
CA SER A 117 12.26 19.77 -68.96
C SER A 117 11.18 19.94 -70.04
N PRO A 118 9.93 19.50 -69.77
CA PRO A 118 8.83 19.61 -70.72
C PRO A 118 8.51 21.07 -71.05
N ALA A 119 8.58 21.97 -70.07
CA ALA A 119 8.35 23.40 -70.26
C ALA A 119 9.34 24.02 -71.27
N LEU A 120 10.62 23.62 -71.22
CA LEU A 120 11.61 24.10 -72.18
C LEU A 120 11.41 23.50 -73.58
N ARG A 121 11.00 22.22 -73.66
CA ARG A 121 10.74 21.53 -74.92
C ARG A 121 9.61 22.18 -75.72
N ASP A 122 8.59 22.68 -75.03
CA ASP A 122 7.45 23.34 -75.66
C ASP A 122 7.77 24.79 -76.05
N ALA A 123 8.62 25.48 -75.29
CA ALA A 123 8.99 26.86 -75.53
C ALA A 123 10.03 27.06 -76.66
N VAL A 124 10.94 26.10 -76.85
CA VAL A 124 12.08 26.24 -77.77
C VAL A 124 12.21 25.00 -78.65
N PRO A 125 12.35 25.16 -79.99
CA PRO A 125 12.57 24.03 -80.87
C PRO A 125 13.89 23.32 -80.56
N VAL A 126 13.86 21.99 -80.65
CA VAL A 126 15.00 21.12 -80.38
C VAL A 126 16.18 21.49 -81.29
N GLY A 127 17.36 21.75 -80.70
CA GLY A 127 18.59 22.10 -81.44
C GLY A 127 18.86 23.60 -81.58
N SER A 128 18.13 24.45 -80.86
CA SER A 128 18.36 25.91 -80.84
C SER A 128 19.71 26.32 -80.23
N GLY A 129 20.36 25.45 -79.44
CA GLY A 129 21.69 25.69 -78.88
C GLY A 129 22.81 25.36 -79.89
N ALA A 130 23.67 26.33 -80.18
CA ALA A 130 24.86 26.13 -81.03
C ALA A 130 26.15 26.31 -80.24
N THR A 131 27.10 25.40 -80.40
CA THR A 131 28.46 25.55 -79.86
C THR A 131 29.36 26.25 -80.86
N ARG A 132 29.96 27.38 -80.48
CA ARG A 132 30.98 28.05 -81.30
C ARG A 132 32.34 27.91 -80.64
N LYS A 133 33.34 27.45 -81.40
CA LYS A 133 34.74 27.49 -80.98
C LYS A 133 35.19 28.94 -80.99
N ILE A 134 35.25 29.56 -79.81
CA ILE A 134 35.82 30.89 -79.61
C ILE A 134 37.24 30.68 -79.10
N GLU A 135 38.22 31.33 -79.72
CA GLU A 135 39.59 31.34 -79.19
C GLU A 135 39.57 32.00 -77.81
N ARG A 136 40.13 31.32 -76.80
CA ARG A 136 40.20 31.87 -75.44
C ARG A 136 40.92 33.21 -75.52
N LYS A 137 40.24 34.32 -75.19
CA LYS A 137 40.92 35.60 -74.94
C LYS A 137 42.04 35.30 -73.93
N ARG A 138 43.29 35.65 -74.26
CA ARG A 138 44.41 35.50 -73.33
C ARG A 138 44.13 36.39 -72.14
N VAL A 139 43.61 35.79 -71.07
CA VAL A 139 43.44 36.46 -69.78
C VAL A 139 44.85 36.90 -69.35
N PRO A 140 45.05 38.15 -68.90
CA PRO A 140 46.35 38.59 -68.43
C PRO A 140 46.90 37.63 -67.38
N LYS A 141 48.19 37.29 -67.46
CA LYS A 141 48.83 36.34 -66.51
C LYS A 141 48.65 36.77 -65.05
N GLU A 142 48.61 38.07 -64.80
CA GLU A 142 48.37 38.69 -63.48
C GLU A 142 46.96 38.41 -62.92
N VAL A 143 45.94 38.32 -63.78
CA VAL A 143 44.57 38.03 -63.34
C VAL A 143 44.43 36.54 -63.00
N VAL A 144 45.10 35.68 -63.77
CA VAL A 144 45.13 34.24 -63.49
C VAL A 144 45.89 33.94 -62.20
N SER A 145 47.03 34.60 -61.94
CA SER A 145 47.76 34.42 -60.68
C SER A 145 46.91 34.87 -59.49
N LYS A 146 46.27 36.04 -59.56
CA LYS A 146 45.35 36.52 -58.51
C LYS A 146 44.20 35.55 -58.24
N LEU A 147 43.60 34.97 -59.29
CA LEU A 147 42.52 34.00 -59.13
C LEU A 147 43.00 32.70 -58.47
N MET A 148 44.21 32.25 -58.83
CA MET A 148 44.85 31.10 -58.19
C MET A 148 45.15 31.38 -56.72
N ASP A 149 45.71 32.54 -56.40
CA ASP A 149 45.98 32.97 -55.02
C ASP A 149 44.68 32.99 -54.20
N VAL A 150 43.61 33.59 -54.74
CA VAL A 150 42.27 33.58 -54.10
C VAL A 150 41.77 32.14 -53.88
N SER A 151 41.92 31.25 -54.86
CA SER A 151 41.51 29.85 -54.70
C SER A 151 42.29 29.11 -53.61
N THR A 152 43.59 29.43 -53.47
CA THR A 152 44.44 28.84 -52.43
C THR A 152 44.06 29.35 -51.05
N ILE A 153 43.74 30.64 -50.93
CA ILE A 153 43.26 31.26 -49.69
C ILE A 153 41.91 30.67 -49.26
N TYR A 154 40.94 30.53 -50.18
CA TYR A 154 39.65 29.91 -49.87
C TYR A 154 39.81 28.46 -49.40
N ARG A 155 40.72 27.69 -50.02
CA ARG A 155 41.02 26.32 -49.57
C ARG A 155 41.66 26.31 -48.19
N ALA A 156 42.63 27.18 -47.93
CA ALA A 156 43.26 27.30 -46.61
C ALA A 156 42.23 27.68 -45.53
N GLN A 157 41.37 28.67 -45.80
CA GLN A 157 40.31 29.08 -44.89
C GLN A 157 39.28 27.97 -44.64
N ALA A 158 38.92 27.19 -45.67
CA ALA A 158 38.02 26.04 -45.52
C ALA A 158 38.65 24.91 -44.69
N LEU A 159 39.95 24.66 -44.83
CA LEU A 159 40.67 23.69 -44.01
C LEU A 159 40.78 24.14 -42.55
N GLU A 160 41.03 25.44 -42.33
CA GLU A 160 41.08 26.02 -40.99
C GLU A 160 39.71 25.95 -40.31
N SER A 161 38.63 26.30 -41.00
CA SER A 161 37.28 26.21 -40.45
C SER A 161 36.86 24.76 -40.15
N ALA A 162 37.25 23.81 -41.01
CA ALA A 162 37.06 22.39 -40.77
C ALA A 162 37.85 21.92 -39.54
N SER A 163 39.11 22.32 -39.40
CA SER A 163 39.96 22.01 -38.24
C SER A 163 39.33 22.52 -36.93
N GLN A 164 38.90 23.79 -36.90
CA GLN A 164 38.22 24.39 -35.75
C GLN A 164 36.88 23.73 -35.42
N SER A 165 36.13 23.28 -36.43
CA SER A 165 34.88 22.55 -36.22
C SER A 165 35.13 21.17 -35.63
N LEU A 166 36.14 20.46 -36.13
CA LEU A 166 36.55 19.15 -35.62
C LEU A 166 37.10 19.23 -34.21
N SER A 167 37.90 20.26 -33.87
CA SER A 167 38.39 20.45 -32.50
C SER A 167 37.23 20.71 -31.54
N LYS A 168 36.31 21.61 -31.88
CA LYS A 168 35.09 21.85 -31.08
C LYS A 168 34.23 20.60 -30.93
N ALA A 169 34.13 19.77 -31.96
CA ALA A 169 33.43 18.51 -31.89
C ALA A 169 34.14 17.51 -30.97
N ALA A 170 35.47 17.45 -31.02
CA ALA A 170 36.29 16.61 -30.14
C ALA A 170 36.12 17.02 -28.68
N ASP A 171 36.21 18.32 -28.36
CA ASP A 171 36.02 18.84 -27.00
C ASP A 171 34.62 18.48 -26.46
N ARG A 172 33.58 18.62 -27.29
CA ARG A 172 32.21 18.23 -26.92
C ARG A 172 32.12 16.73 -26.63
N LEU A 173 32.66 15.89 -27.52
CA LEU A 173 32.66 14.44 -27.33
C LEU A 173 33.45 14.02 -26.09
N GLU A 174 34.53 14.71 -25.75
CA GLU A 174 35.29 14.47 -24.52
C GLU A 174 34.43 14.76 -23.28
N THR A 175 33.75 15.92 -23.24
CA THR A 175 32.85 16.24 -22.12
C THR A 175 31.70 15.25 -21.99
N GLU A 176 31.12 14.81 -23.10
CA GLU A 176 30.07 13.78 -23.12
C GLU A 176 30.62 12.41 -22.64
N ALA A 177 31.83 12.03 -23.08
CA ALA A 177 32.48 10.79 -22.65
C ALA A 177 32.74 10.79 -21.14
N GLN A 178 33.20 11.91 -20.57
CA GLN A 178 33.39 12.06 -19.13
C GLN A 178 32.07 11.93 -18.36
N ARG A 179 30.98 12.55 -18.86
CA ARG A 179 29.64 12.41 -18.27
C ARG A 179 29.12 10.97 -18.35
N GLN A 180 29.32 10.30 -19.47
CA GLN A 180 28.96 8.89 -19.64
C GLN A 180 29.78 7.99 -18.70
N ALA A 181 31.09 8.23 -18.56
CA ALA A 181 31.93 7.46 -17.64
C ALA A 181 31.42 7.52 -16.20
N LYS A 182 31.04 8.72 -15.71
CA LYS A 182 30.42 8.90 -14.40
C LYS A 182 29.11 8.12 -14.27
N TYR A 183 28.23 8.21 -15.26
CA TYR A 183 26.96 7.48 -15.29
C TYR A 183 27.17 5.96 -15.22
N TRP A 184 28.06 5.41 -16.05
CA TRP A 184 28.36 3.97 -16.07
C TRP A 184 29.03 3.49 -14.79
N GLN A 185 29.86 4.33 -14.15
CA GLN A 185 30.47 4.02 -12.85
C GLN A 185 29.41 3.93 -11.74
N GLN A 186 28.46 4.87 -11.69
CA GLN A 186 27.35 4.83 -10.73
C GLN A 186 26.39 3.68 -11.01
N LEU A 187 26.14 3.35 -12.27
CA LEU A 187 25.34 2.19 -12.62
C LEU A 187 26.03 0.87 -12.23
N ALA A 188 27.35 0.78 -12.44
CA ALA A 188 28.14 -0.38 -12.05
C ALA A 188 28.13 -0.58 -10.53
N SER A 189 28.17 0.51 -9.75
CA SER A 189 28.06 0.41 -8.29
C SER A 189 26.67 -0.05 -7.84
N LEU A 190 25.59 0.43 -8.47
CA LEU A 190 24.24 -0.09 -8.21
C LEU A 190 24.10 -1.57 -8.55
N ARG A 191 24.68 -2.01 -9.68
CA ARG A 191 24.66 -3.43 -10.06
C ARG A 191 25.47 -4.29 -9.08
N ALA A 192 26.63 -3.80 -8.62
CA ALA A 192 27.46 -4.48 -7.63
C ALA A 192 26.74 -4.67 -6.29
N ARG A 193 25.80 -3.78 -5.95
CA ARG A 193 24.92 -3.90 -4.77
C ARG A 193 23.76 -4.87 -4.94
N GLY A 194 23.61 -5.48 -6.13
CA GLY A 194 22.61 -6.51 -6.39
C GLY A 194 21.28 -6.01 -6.97
N TRP A 195 21.19 -4.74 -7.37
CA TRP A 195 19.99 -4.22 -8.03
C TRP A 195 19.86 -4.78 -9.46
N PRO A 196 18.74 -5.44 -9.81
CA PRO A 196 18.50 -5.93 -11.15
C PRO A 196 18.24 -4.77 -12.13
N ILE A 197 19.04 -4.72 -13.20
CA ILE A 197 18.93 -3.70 -14.25
C ILE A 197 18.56 -4.39 -15.56
N SER A 198 17.56 -3.86 -16.27
CA SER A 198 17.19 -4.33 -17.60
C SER A 198 17.00 -3.18 -18.59
N ARG A 199 16.93 -3.52 -19.88
CA ARG A 199 16.50 -2.59 -20.94
C ARG A 199 14.98 -2.62 -21.07
N LEU A 200 14.39 -1.49 -21.44
CA LEU A 200 12.96 -1.42 -21.71
C LEU A 200 12.65 -2.03 -23.10
N PRO A 201 11.64 -2.91 -23.25
CA PRO A 201 11.34 -3.57 -24.53
C PRO A 201 11.04 -2.59 -25.68
N ASN A 202 10.31 -1.51 -25.37
CA ASN A 202 9.94 -0.49 -26.36
C ASN A 202 11.06 0.51 -26.64
N ASN A 203 12.07 0.62 -25.76
CA ASN A 203 13.18 1.55 -25.91
C ASN A 203 14.47 0.96 -25.35
N ASN A 204 15.23 0.27 -26.23
CA ASN A 204 16.50 -0.36 -25.88
C ASN A 204 17.60 0.60 -25.42
N ARG A 205 17.44 1.92 -25.61
CA ARG A 205 18.41 2.93 -25.15
C ARG A 205 18.25 3.25 -23.66
N VAL A 206 17.08 3.01 -23.08
CA VAL A 206 16.79 3.36 -21.69
C VAL A 206 17.02 2.14 -20.80
N LEU A 207 17.82 2.34 -19.76
CA LEU A 207 18.04 1.37 -18.71
C LEU A 207 17.07 1.60 -17.56
N VAL A 208 16.67 0.51 -16.93
CA VAL A 208 15.65 0.49 -15.90
C VAL A 208 16.15 -0.35 -14.74
N VAL A 209 15.96 0.15 -13.52
CA VAL A 209 16.13 -0.62 -12.28
C VAL A 209 14.80 -1.22 -11.88
N HIS A 210 14.82 -2.52 -11.56
CA HIS A 210 13.68 -3.18 -10.92
C HIS A 210 13.88 -3.13 -9.41
N PHE A 211 12.91 -2.57 -8.71
CA PHE A 211 12.88 -2.54 -7.25
C PHE A 211 11.67 -3.27 -6.68
N GLY A 212 10.67 -3.58 -7.52
CA GLY A 212 9.53 -4.42 -7.15
C GLY A 212 9.88 -5.91 -7.11
N THR A 213 9.10 -6.67 -6.36
CA THR A 213 9.20 -8.13 -6.27
C THR A 213 8.56 -8.81 -7.49
N ALA A 214 9.24 -9.79 -8.08
CA ALA A 214 8.75 -10.51 -9.27
C ALA A 214 7.47 -11.34 -9.04
N GLU A 215 7.17 -11.61 -7.76
CA GLU A 215 5.99 -12.36 -7.33
C GLU A 215 4.78 -11.48 -6.99
N SER A 216 4.96 -10.17 -6.99
CA SER A 216 3.87 -9.22 -6.79
C SER A 216 2.81 -9.36 -7.87
N GLY A 217 1.59 -8.90 -7.57
CA GLY A 217 0.52 -8.85 -8.55
C GLY A 217 0.92 -8.10 -9.84
N PRO A 218 0.31 -8.40 -11.00
CA PRO A 218 0.70 -7.81 -12.29
C PRO A 218 0.60 -6.27 -12.31
N THR A 219 -0.32 -5.70 -11.52
CA THR A 219 -0.46 -4.24 -11.35
C THR A 219 0.76 -3.61 -10.68
N TYR A 220 1.43 -4.34 -9.79
CA TYR A 220 2.60 -3.88 -9.04
C TYR A 220 3.91 -4.17 -9.75
N LEU A 221 3.97 -5.24 -10.54
CA LEU A 221 5.13 -5.57 -11.37
C LEU A 221 5.50 -4.40 -12.30
N ASN A 222 4.52 -3.84 -13.00
CA ASN A 222 4.74 -2.70 -13.90
C ASN A 222 5.08 -1.40 -13.16
N ARG A 223 4.69 -1.29 -11.89
CA ARG A 223 5.00 -0.13 -11.04
C ARG A 223 6.38 -0.25 -10.38
N GLY A 224 6.93 -1.46 -10.26
CA GLY A 224 8.22 -1.75 -9.63
C GLY A 224 9.45 -1.53 -10.52
N ILE A 225 9.29 -0.71 -11.55
CA ILE A 225 10.20 -0.48 -12.67
C ILE A 225 10.43 1.02 -12.76
N VAL A 226 11.68 1.48 -12.60
CA VAL A 226 12.04 2.90 -12.71
C VAL A 226 13.11 3.11 -13.75
N MET A 227 12.83 4.04 -14.68
CA MET A 227 13.77 4.47 -15.71
C MET A 227 14.90 5.28 -15.10
N LEU A 228 16.13 4.97 -15.49
CA LEU A 228 17.30 5.71 -15.08
C LEU A 228 17.57 6.83 -16.08
N HIS A 229 17.67 8.06 -15.57
CA HIS A 229 18.04 9.22 -16.37
C HIS A 229 19.44 9.70 -16.00
N GLN A 230 20.08 10.33 -16.98
CA GLN A 230 21.35 11.01 -16.80
C GLN A 230 21.07 12.50 -16.67
N ASP A 231 21.64 13.12 -15.65
CA ASP A 231 21.57 14.57 -15.43
C ASP A 231 22.64 15.31 -16.27
N ALA A 232 22.54 16.64 -16.34
CA ALA A 232 23.47 17.50 -17.08
C ALA A 232 24.94 17.30 -16.66
N GLU A 233 25.19 16.95 -15.40
CA GLU A 233 26.51 16.66 -14.84
C GLU A 233 27.01 15.22 -15.11
N GLY A 234 26.16 14.36 -15.66
CA GLY A 234 26.44 12.94 -15.87
C GLY A 234 26.13 12.05 -14.68
N ASN A 235 25.46 12.58 -13.64
CA ASN A 235 24.99 11.80 -12.50
C ASN A 235 23.72 11.00 -12.87
N LEU A 236 23.53 9.87 -12.21
CA LEU A 236 22.37 9.01 -12.33
C LEU A 236 21.27 9.56 -11.43
N VAL A 237 20.13 9.91 -12.02
CA VAL A 237 18.99 10.50 -11.32
C VAL A 237 17.75 9.66 -11.56
N LEU A 238 16.98 9.47 -10.50
CA LEU A 238 15.67 8.84 -10.54
C LEU A 238 14.62 9.92 -10.84
N PRO A 239 13.60 9.65 -11.66
CA PRO A 239 12.56 10.62 -11.94
C PRO A 239 11.78 10.99 -10.65
N GLY A 240 11.53 12.29 -10.44
CA GLY A 240 10.86 12.82 -9.24
C GLY A 240 9.42 12.30 -9.00
N GLN A 241 8.82 11.61 -9.98
CA GLN A 241 7.55 10.88 -9.78
C GLN A 241 7.65 9.77 -8.73
N LEU A 242 8.86 9.32 -8.41
CA LEU A 242 9.11 8.35 -7.35
C LEU A 242 8.93 8.97 -5.95
N GLU A 243 9.32 10.23 -5.78
CA GLU A 243 9.22 10.96 -4.50
C GLU A 243 7.76 11.25 -4.12
N ALA A 244 6.91 11.59 -5.09
CA ALA A 244 5.48 11.80 -4.86
C ALA A 244 4.72 10.52 -4.45
N ARG A 245 5.24 9.34 -4.85
CA ARG A 245 4.62 8.05 -4.54
C ARG A 245 5.03 7.48 -3.17
N THR A 246 6.21 7.85 -2.68
CA THR A 246 6.86 7.24 -1.51
C THR A 246 6.37 7.75 -0.16
N GLN A 247 5.46 8.73 -0.14
CA GLN A 247 5.06 9.37 1.12
C GLN A 247 3.99 8.61 1.91
N LYS A 248 3.34 7.59 1.34
CA LYS A 248 2.27 6.86 2.06
C LYS A 248 2.85 5.69 2.84
N VAL A 249 2.51 5.64 4.13
CA VAL A 249 2.96 4.62 5.05
C VAL A 249 1.77 3.86 5.64
N LEU A 250 1.92 2.55 5.79
CA LEU A 250 0.96 1.71 6.50
C LEU A 250 1.12 1.91 8.01
N SER A 251 0.04 2.29 8.68
CA SER A 251 -0.03 2.39 10.14
C SER A 251 -1.13 1.49 10.69
N VAL A 252 -0.85 0.86 11.83
CA VAL A 252 -1.80 0.03 12.58
C VAL A 252 -2.10 0.77 13.88
N THR A 253 -3.38 0.96 14.17
CA THR A 253 -3.86 1.64 15.37
C THR A 253 -4.83 0.75 16.13
N ILE A 254 -4.73 0.76 17.44
CA ILE A 254 -5.63 0.02 18.34
C ILE A 254 -6.49 1.03 19.08
N TYR A 255 -7.77 0.75 19.09
CA TYR A 255 -8.78 1.48 19.84
C TYR A 255 -9.27 0.60 20.98
N ARG A 256 -9.21 1.11 22.21
CA ARG A 256 -9.93 0.56 23.35
C ARG A 256 -11.00 1.53 23.82
N LYS A 257 -12.24 1.09 23.93
CA LYS A 257 -13.40 1.94 24.30
C LYS A 257 -13.47 3.23 23.47
N ASN A 258 -13.18 3.13 22.18
CA ASN A 258 -13.15 4.23 21.21
C ASN A 258 -12.03 5.29 21.46
N ILE A 259 -11.03 4.97 22.27
CA ILE A 259 -9.83 5.80 22.51
C ILE A 259 -8.64 5.10 21.86
N VAL A 260 -7.78 5.85 21.16
CA VAL A 260 -6.54 5.30 20.60
C VAL A 260 -5.56 5.02 21.74
N THR A 261 -5.19 3.76 21.94
CA THR A 261 -4.30 3.35 23.03
C THR A 261 -2.94 2.85 22.56
N GLY A 262 -2.80 2.49 21.28
CA GLY A 262 -1.53 2.09 20.69
C GLY A 262 -1.49 2.33 19.19
N ARG A 263 -0.32 2.69 18.67
CA ARG A 263 -0.08 2.89 17.24
C ARG A 263 1.30 2.36 16.89
N TYR A 264 1.37 1.71 15.73
CA TYR A 264 2.61 1.35 15.11
C TYR A 264 2.64 1.88 13.68
N VAL A 265 3.71 2.59 13.35
CA VAL A 265 4.00 3.10 12.02
C VAL A 265 5.23 2.36 11.56
N CYS A 266 5.16 1.76 10.39
CA CYS A 266 6.30 0.99 9.93
C CYS A 266 7.25 1.86 9.12
N GLU A 267 8.19 2.48 9.83
CA GLU A 267 9.33 3.18 9.25
C GLU A 267 10.56 2.28 9.40
N GLN A 268 11.28 2.07 8.29
CA GLN A 268 12.58 1.40 8.32
C GLN A 268 13.68 2.45 8.18
N ASP A 269 14.61 2.47 9.13
CA ASP A 269 15.80 3.29 9.02
C ASP A 269 16.77 2.64 8.03
N HIS A 270 16.82 3.18 6.81
CA HIS A 270 17.80 2.78 5.80
C HIS A 270 19.16 3.46 6.04
N ALA A 271 19.73 3.27 7.25
CA ALA A 271 21.01 3.83 7.63
C ALA A 271 22.18 3.26 6.81
N ASP A 272 22.05 2.02 6.34
CA ASP A 272 23.09 1.30 5.60
C ASP A 272 23.28 1.77 4.14
N ALA A 273 22.33 2.55 3.62
CA ALA A 273 22.38 3.01 2.23
C ALA A 273 23.42 4.13 2.04
N GLN A 274 24.43 3.84 1.22
CA GLN A 274 25.59 4.73 1.04
C GLN A 274 25.34 5.87 0.05
N THR A 275 24.40 5.71 -0.89
CA THR A 275 24.07 6.72 -1.90
C THR A 275 22.63 7.18 -1.75
N LYS A 276 22.37 8.46 -2.10
CA LYS A 276 21.02 9.03 -2.12
C LYS A 276 20.07 8.18 -2.97
N ILE A 277 20.51 7.80 -4.18
CA ILE A 277 19.74 6.96 -5.12
C ILE A 277 19.34 5.62 -4.50
N GLU A 278 20.20 5.01 -3.70
CA GLU A 278 19.88 3.74 -3.05
C GLU A 278 18.83 3.92 -1.95
N LYS A 279 18.92 5.00 -1.17
CA LYS A 279 17.86 5.37 -0.20
C LYS A 279 16.53 5.55 -0.92
N ASP A 280 16.53 6.28 -2.03
CA ASP A 280 15.34 6.53 -2.83
C ASP A 280 14.74 5.24 -3.40
N LEU A 281 15.59 4.31 -3.88
CA LEU A 281 15.17 2.98 -4.35
C LEU A 281 14.61 2.10 -3.22
N LEU A 282 15.22 2.12 -2.03
CA LEU A 282 14.73 1.39 -0.87
C LEU A 282 13.38 1.93 -0.39
N HIS A 283 13.24 3.25 -0.29
CA HIS A 283 11.95 3.89 0.03
C HIS A 283 10.89 3.57 -1.02
N ALA A 284 11.24 3.58 -2.31
CA ALA A 284 10.33 3.18 -3.39
C ALA A 284 9.88 1.73 -3.29
N ARG A 285 10.81 0.81 -2.97
CA ARG A 285 10.52 -0.60 -2.75
C ARG A 285 9.59 -0.80 -1.57
N GLU A 286 9.86 -0.14 -0.46
CA GLU A 286 9.05 -0.24 0.74
C GLU A 286 7.66 0.35 0.52
N SER A 287 7.56 1.52 -0.10
CA SER A 287 6.27 2.13 -0.45
C SER A 287 5.44 1.26 -1.38
N LEU A 288 6.05 0.67 -2.42
CA LEU A 288 5.37 -0.26 -3.32
C LEU A 288 4.89 -1.52 -2.59
N PHE A 289 5.72 -2.06 -1.69
CA PHE A 289 5.37 -3.21 -0.86
C PHE A 289 4.20 -2.90 0.07
N GLN A 290 4.17 -1.71 0.68
CA GLN A 290 3.06 -1.26 1.53
C GLN A 290 1.77 -0.99 0.74
N ASP A 291 1.88 -0.44 -0.48
CA ASP A 291 0.74 -0.26 -1.39
C ASP A 291 0.12 -1.61 -1.81
N GLU A 292 0.96 -2.60 -2.13
CA GLU A 292 0.53 -3.98 -2.38
C GLU A 292 -0.14 -4.57 -1.15
N LEU A 293 0.51 -4.47 0.02
CA LEU A 293 0.00 -5.00 1.28
C LEU A 293 -1.38 -4.45 1.61
N PHE A 294 -1.55 -3.12 1.56
CA PHE A 294 -2.83 -2.48 1.85
C PHE A 294 -3.92 -2.88 0.85
N THR A 295 -3.58 -2.92 -0.44
CA THR A 295 -4.57 -3.23 -1.47
C THR A 295 -5.02 -4.70 -1.42
N GLU A 296 -4.10 -5.63 -1.20
CA GLU A 296 -4.44 -7.04 -1.04
C GLU A 296 -5.18 -7.30 0.26
N ALA A 297 -4.79 -6.65 1.36
CA ALA A 297 -5.55 -6.70 2.62
C ALA A 297 -6.97 -6.11 2.44
N ALA A 298 -7.13 -5.01 1.70
CA ALA A 298 -8.43 -4.41 1.44
C ALA A 298 -9.32 -5.29 0.54
N LYS A 299 -8.73 -6.00 -0.43
CA LYS A 299 -9.45 -7.01 -1.24
C LYS A 299 -9.93 -8.15 -0.34
N GLU A 300 -9.07 -8.67 0.54
CA GLU A 300 -9.46 -9.72 1.47
C GLU A 300 -10.52 -9.25 2.47
N ALA A 301 -10.39 -8.04 3.01
CA ALA A 301 -11.34 -7.42 3.92
C ALA A 301 -12.77 -7.41 3.37
N ARG A 302 -12.93 -7.22 2.05
CA ARG A 302 -14.24 -7.29 1.38
C ARG A 302 -14.82 -8.71 1.36
N LEU A 303 -13.96 -9.72 1.26
CA LEU A 303 -14.38 -11.13 1.29
C LEU A 303 -14.78 -11.57 2.69
N ILE A 304 -14.11 -11.04 3.71
CA ILE A 304 -14.33 -11.36 5.12
C ILE A 304 -15.25 -10.37 5.84
N ALA A 305 -16.07 -9.62 5.11
CA ALA A 305 -17.01 -8.67 5.68
C ALA A 305 -18.01 -9.32 6.66
N ASN A 306 -18.24 -10.63 6.54
CA ASN A 306 -19.03 -11.44 7.46
C ASN A 306 -18.39 -11.63 8.85
N MET A 307 -17.11 -11.28 9.03
CA MET A 307 -16.38 -11.40 10.29
C MET A 307 -16.20 -10.05 11.01
N ASP A 308 -17.15 -9.12 10.84
CA ASP A 308 -17.13 -7.76 11.41
C ASP A 308 -15.93 -6.91 10.96
N VAL A 309 -15.44 -7.18 9.75
CA VAL A 309 -14.39 -6.39 9.09
C VAL A 309 -15.03 -5.34 8.19
N LYS A 310 -14.73 -4.06 8.43
CA LYS A 310 -15.23 -2.95 7.61
C LYS A 310 -14.07 -2.37 6.80
N SER A 311 -14.15 -2.48 5.48
CA SER A 311 -13.19 -1.87 4.57
C SER A 311 -13.68 -0.49 4.11
N ARG A 312 -12.89 0.56 4.36
CA ARG A 312 -13.02 1.90 3.77
C ARG A 312 -11.94 2.10 2.70
N SER A 313 -11.97 3.22 1.98
CA SER A 313 -11.03 3.52 0.90
C SER A 313 -9.57 3.63 1.36
N SER A 314 -9.32 4.13 2.58
CA SER A 314 -7.98 4.37 3.13
C SER A 314 -7.73 3.67 4.47
N SER A 315 -8.70 2.91 4.98
CA SER A 315 -8.62 2.23 6.27
C SER A 315 -9.41 0.93 6.30
N ILE A 316 -8.98 -0.02 7.12
CA ILE A 316 -9.63 -1.30 7.39
C ILE A 316 -9.86 -1.38 8.90
N ASP A 317 -11.12 -1.40 9.32
CA ASP A 317 -11.52 -1.55 10.71
C ASP A 317 -11.82 -3.02 11.01
N LEU A 318 -11.17 -3.56 12.04
CA LEU A 318 -11.35 -4.92 12.55
C LEU A 318 -11.92 -4.85 13.96
N GLN A 319 -13.10 -5.41 14.19
CA GLN A 319 -13.66 -5.52 15.53
C GLN A 319 -13.20 -6.85 16.18
N LEU A 320 -12.46 -6.79 17.29
CA LEU A 320 -12.04 -8.00 18.01
C LEU A 320 -13.06 -8.38 19.10
N SER A 321 -13.36 -7.41 19.96
CA SER A 321 -14.31 -7.53 21.07
C SER A 321 -15.15 -6.26 21.18
N ALA A 322 -16.15 -6.20 22.06
CA ALA A 322 -16.97 -5.00 22.22
C ALA A 322 -16.13 -3.75 22.58
N ASP A 323 -15.00 -3.97 23.27
CA ASP A 323 -14.16 -2.89 23.79
C ASP A 323 -12.89 -2.65 22.96
N CYS A 324 -12.51 -3.54 22.04
CA CYS A 324 -11.25 -3.47 21.30
C CYS A 324 -11.46 -3.58 19.78
N SER A 325 -10.93 -2.59 19.03
CA SER A 325 -10.88 -2.62 17.57
C SER A 325 -9.49 -2.23 17.04
N VAL A 326 -9.12 -2.81 15.91
CA VAL A 326 -7.84 -2.56 15.23
C VAL A 326 -8.14 -1.90 13.89
N ASN A 327 -7.52 -0.77 13.62
CA ASN A 327 -7.63 -0.05 12.35
C ASN A 327 -6.28 -0.07 11.64
N ILE A 328 -6.29 -0.53 10.40
CA ILE A 328 -5.13 -0.52 9.50
C ILE A 328 -5.37 0.61 8.50
N SER A 329 -4.53 1.64 8.50
CA SER A 329 -4.68 2.80 7.60
C SER A 329 -3.44 2.99 6.73
N TYR A 330 -3.67 3.54 5.53
CA TYR A 330 -2.62 3.88 4.58
C TYR A 330 -2.62 5.40 4.36
N THR A 331 -1.74 6.11 5.08
CA THR A 331 -1.74 7.58 5.18
C THR A 331 -0.33 8.17 5.05
N THR A 332 -0.25 9.46 4.70
CA THR A 332 1.00 10.13 4.32
C THR A 332 1.87 10.53 5.53
N ARG A 333 1.27 10.70 6.71
CA ARG A 333 1.96 10.85 7.99
C ARG A 333 0.92 10.77 9.11
N PRO A 334 0.98 9.78 10.00
CA PRO A 334 0.06 9.72 11.12
C PRO A 334 0.44 10.78 12.17
N GLU A 335 -0.55 11.42 12.79
CA GLU A 335 -0.35 12.37 13.90
C GLU A 335 0.25 11.70 15.14
N ASP A 336 0.85 12.46 16.06
CA ASP A 336 1.42 11.90 17.30
C ASP A 336 0.31 11.43 18.27
N LEU A 337 0.56 10.36 19.02
CA LEU A 337 -0.39 9.80 19.98
C LEU A 337 -0.38 10.57 21.32
N GLN A 338 -1.58 10.80 21.88
CA GLN A 338 -1.75 11.38 23.22
C GLN A 338 -1.69 10.35 24.35
N HIS A 339 -2.02 9.08 24.06
CA HIS A 339 -2.02 7.98 25.02
C HIS A 339 -1.33 6.76 24.40
N ASP A 340 -0.22 6.32 25.00
CA ASP A 340 0.57 5.18 24.53
C ASP A 340 0.65 4.12 25.63
N SER A 341 -0.09 3.02 25.44
CA SER A 341 0.02 1.82 26.25
C SER A 341 1.03 0.90 25.59
N GLN A 342 2.14 0.59 26.27
CA GLN A 342 3.21 -0.25 25.72
C GLN A 342 2.69 -1.61 25.20
N ALA A 343 1.76 -2.25 25.93
CA ALA A 343 1.19 -3.53 25.52
C ALA A 343 0.37 -3.44 24.23
N ASP A 344 -0.33 -2.32 24.01
CA ASP A 344 -1.07 -2.10 22.77
C ASP A 344 -0.11 -1.73 21.63
N ARG A 345 0.94 -0.95 21.91
CA ARG A 345 2.00 -0.70 20.93
C ARG A 345 2.65 -1.99 20.43
N ASP A 346 2.95 -2.91 21.33
CA ASP A 346 3.51 -4.23 21.00
C ASP A 346 2.52 -5.08 20.18
N LEU A 347 1.21 -5.00 20.48
CA LEU A 347 0.17 -5.66 19.68
C LEU A 347 0.07 -5.05 18.27
N ALA A 348 0.10 -3.72 18.14
CA ALA A 348 0.05 -3.03 16.85
C ALA A 348 1.29 -3.39 16.00
N CYS A 349 2.44 -3.46 16.65
CA CYS A 349 3.71 -3.92 16.08
C CYS A 349 3.60 -5.38 15.58
N LEU A 350 3.07 -6.28 16.41
CA LEU A 350 2.85 -7.69 16.05
C LEU A 350 1.92 -7.83 14.83
N VAL A 351 0.82 -7.08 14.79
CA VAL A 351 -0.11 -7.10 13.66
C VAL A 351 0.57 -6.60 12.38
N ALA A 352 1.31 -5.49 12.47
CA ALA A 352 2.02 -4.94 11.32
C ALA A 352 3.09 -5.90 10.77
N TYR A 353 3.93 -6.47 11.62
CA TYR A 353 4.93 -7.46 11.19
C TYR A 353 4.29 -8.76 10.70
N GLY A 354 3.21 -9.21 11.35
CA GLY A 354 2.43 -10.37 10.92
C GLY A 354 1.89 -10.20 9.50
N LEU A 355 1.34 -9.03 9.17
CA LEU A 355 0.82 -8.72 7.83
C LEU A 355 1.92 -8.78 6.77
N ARG A 356 3.10 -8.19 7.06
CA ARG A 356 4.25 -8.21 6.15
C ARG A 356 4.74 -9.62 5.90
N LEU A 357 4.90 -10.38 6.98
CA LEU A 357 5.33 -11.77 6.94
C LEU A 357 4.35 -12.62 6.13
N MET A 358 3.05 -12.38 6.31
CA MET A 358 2.03 -13.08 5.54
C MET A 358 2.11 -12.76 4.04
N LEU A 359 2.32 -11.50 3.67
CA LEU A 359 2.51 -11.15 2.26
C LEU A 359 3.74 -11.83 1.65
N VAL A 360 4.87 -11.84 2.36
CA VAL A 360 6.10 -12.53 1.92
C VAL A 360 5.84 -14.02 1.74
N THR A 361 5.15 -14.67 2.68
CA THR A 361 4.84 -16.10 2.53
C THR A 361 3.92 -16.40 1.35
N GLU A 362 3.03 -15.47 0.98
CA GLU A 362 2.20 -15.64 -0.21
C GLU A 362 2.98 -15.38 -1.50
N HIS A 363 3.96 -14.49 -1.49
CA HIS A 363 4.92 -14.34 -2.59
C HIS A 363 5.74 -15.63 -2.77
N GLU A 364 6.26 -16.22 -1.70
CA GLU A 364 6.98 -17.49 -1.73
C GLU A 364 6.09 -18.64 -2.24
N HIS A 365 4.86 -18.72 -1.72
CA HIS A 365 3.90 -19.72 -2.15
C HIS A 365 3.59 -19.59 -3.65
N ARG A 366 3.40 -18.36 -4.15
CA ARG A 366 3.20 -18.11 -5.59
C ARG A 366 4.44 -18.46 -6.42
N HIS A 367 5.64 -18.15 -5.93
CA HIS A 367 6.89 -18.54 -6.57
C HIS A 367 6.98 -20.07 -6.70
N ILE A 368 6.75 -20.80 -5.60
CA ILE A 368 6.74 -22.27 -5.56
C ILE A 368 5.69 -22.82 -6.53
N GLN A 369 4.47 -22.28 -6.53
CA GLN A 369 3.42 -22.69 -7.46
C GLN A 369 3.86 -22.49 -8.90
N ARG A 370 4.45 -21.34 -9.24
CA ARG A 370 4.91 -21.04 -10.60
C ARG A 370 6.08 -21.92 -11.03
N SER A 371 7.01 -22.22 -10.11
CA SER A 371 8.23 -22.97 -10.43
C SER A 371 8.00 -24.48 -10.47
N GLN A 372 7.09 -25.00 -9.64
CA GLN A 372 6.89 -26.44 -9.46
C GLN A 372 5.65 -26.98 -10.18
N GLN A 373 4.60 -26.17 -10.39
CA GLN A 373 3.42 -26.64 -11.09
C GLN A 373 3.66 -26.61 -12.60
N LYS A 374 3.28 -27.70 -13.29
CA LYS A 374 3.29 -27.74 -14.74
C LYS A 374 2.44 -26.57 -15.26
N PRO A 375 2.93 -25.82 -16.28
CA PRO A 375 2.20 -24.70 -16.82
C PRO A 375 0.79 -25.20 -17.20
N PRO A 376 -0.26 -24.55 -16.69
CA PRO A 376 -1.60 -24.99 -16.99
C PRO A 376 -1.87 -24.90 -18.50
N PRO A 377 -2.81 -25.72 -19.03
CA PRO A 377 -3.16 -25.67 -20.45
C PRO A 377 -3.58 -24.26 -20.86
N LEU A 378 -3.16 -23.83 -22.05
CA LEU A 378 -3.44 -22.53 -22.68
C LEU A 378 -4.95 -22.36 -22.93
N ALA A 379 -5.71 -22.11 -21.87
CA ALA A 379 -7.11 -21.72 -21.95
C ALA A 379 -7.18 -20.22 -22.26
N PRO A 380 -8.07 -19.77 -23.16
CA PRO A 380 -8.16 -18.37 -23.61
C PRO A 380 -8.73 -17.39 -22.55
N GLY A 381 -8.92 -17.83 -21.30
CA GLY A 381 -9.44 -17.01 -20.21
C GLY A 381 -8.34 -16.54 -19.25
N SER A 382 -8.32 -15.23 -18.95
CA SER A 382 -7.55 -14.70 -17.82
C SER A 382 -8.04 -15.35 -16.53
N ARG A 383 -7.17 -16.13 -15.87
CA ARG A 383 -7.52 -16.78 -14.61
C ARG A 383 -7.57 -15.72 -13.52
N PRO A 384 -8.61 -15.70 -12.67
CA PRO A 384 -8.56 -14.88 -11.46
C PRO A 384 -7.34 -15.33 -10.65
N ALA A 385 -6.48 -14.38 -10.27
CA ALA A 385 -5.37 -14.67 -9.40
C ALA A 385 -5.92 -15.20 -8.07
N PRO A 386 -5.30 -16.24 -7.46
CA PRO A 386 -5.72 -16.70 -6.14
C PRO A 386 -5.63 -15.54 -5.15
N GLU A 387 -6.70 -15.36 -4.37
CA GLU A 387 -6.82 -14.31 -3.37
C GLU A 387 -5.83 -14.54 -2.23
N TYR A 388 -5.21 -13.48 -1.73
CA TYR A 388 -4.29 -13.56 -0.61
C TYR A 388 -5.05 -13.75 0.71
N ALA A 389 -4.55 -14.61 1.59
CA ALA A 389 -5.07 -14.82 2.95
C ALA A 389 -4.13 -14.16 3.98
N LEU A 390 -4.16 -12.82 4.06
CA LEU A 390 -3.33 -12.00 4.93
C LEU A 390 -3.98 -11.74 6.29
N LEU A 391 -5.24 -11.31 6.30
CA LEU A 391 -6.00 -10.90 7.47
C LEU A 391 -6.57 -12.10 8.23
N ARG A 392 -7.07 -13.14 7.53
CA ARG A 392 -7.71 -14.29 8.20
C ARG A 392 -6.81 -14.97 9.25
N PRO A 393 -5.53 -15.31 8.96
CA PRO A 393 -4.65 -15.95 9.93
C PRO A 393 -4.44 -15.12 11.20
N ILE A 394 -4.13 -13.84 11.02
CA ILE A 394 -3.85 -12.91 12.13
C ILE A 394 -5.11 -12.68 12.94
N PHE A 395 -6.24 -12.43 12.27
CA PHE A 395 -7.51 -12.17 12.94
C PHE A 395 -8.01 -13.38 13.73
N ALA A 396 -7.87 -14.59 13.18
CA ALA A 396 -8.22 -15.81 13.90
C ALA A 396 -7.37 -15.99 15.16
N GLN A 397 -6.07 -15.69 15.11
CA GLN A 397 -5.21 -15.76 16.30
C GLN A 397 -5.58 -14.73 17.35
N LEU A 398 -5.81 -13.48 16.95
CA LEU A 398 -6.22 -12.42 17.88
C LEU A 398 -7.57 -12.72 18.51
N ARG A 399 -8.54 -13.19 17.71
CA ARG A 399 -9.86 -13.60 18.20
C ARG A 399 -9.77 -14.82 19.11
N HIS A 400 -8.93 -15.79 18.77
CA HIS A 400 -8.69 -16.97 19.62
C HIS A 400 -8.14 -16.55 20.99
N HIS A 401 -7.14 -15.66 20.99
CA HIS A 401 -6.55 -15.14 22.23
C HIS A 401 -7.55 -14.34 23.07
N ASP A 402 -8.35 -13.47 22.44
CA ASP A 402 -9.41 -12.71 23.12
C ASP A 402 -10.44 -13.66 23.78
N ARG A 403 -10.93 -14.66 23.04
CA ARG A 403 -11.89 -15.65 23.57
C ARG A 403 -11.30 -16.54 24.65
N LEU A 404 -10.06 -16.99 24.49
CA LEU A 404 -9.36 -17.75 25.51
C LEU A 404 -9.17 -16.90 26.78
N SER A 405 -8.77 -15.63 26.65
CA SER A 405 -8.60 -14.73 27.79
C SER A 405 -9.92 -14.48 28.53
N GLY A 406 -11.03 -14.33 27.80
CA GLY A 406 -12.37 -14.21 28.37
C GLY A 406 -12.81 -15.46 29.12
N LEU A 407 -12.59 -16.65 28.55
CA LEU A 407 -12.87 -17.92 29.22
C LEU A 407 -11.99 -18.12 30.46
N LEU A 408 -10.70 -17.77 30.38
CA LEU A 408 -9.80 -17.87 31.53
C LEU A 408 -10.18 -16.89 32.64
N ALA A 409 -10.66 -15.69 32.30
CA ALA A 409 -11.15 -14.73 33.28
C ALA A 409 -12.38 -15.27 34.02
N THR A 410 -13.33 -15.91 33.31
CA THR A 410 -14.52 -16.51 33.95
C THR A 410 -14.14 -17.71 34.81
N VAL A 411 -13.28 -18.61 34.32
CA VAL A 411 -12.78 -19.76 35.11
C VAL A 411 -12.00 -19.31 36.35
N ARG A 412 -11.17 -18.26 36.25
CA ARG A 412 -10.48 -17.67 37.40
C ARG A 412 -11.45 -17.06 38.40
N ALA A 413 -12.50 -16.39 37.95
CA ALA A 413 -13.54 -15.87 38.84
C ALA A 413 -14.22 -17.00 39.63
N TYR A 414 -14.53 -18.13 38.97
CA TYR A 414 -15.05 -19.32 39.65
C TYR A 414 -14.05 -19.94 40.62
N GLN A 415 -12.76 -20.00 40.24
CA GLN A 415 -11.71 -20.51 41.10
C GLN A 415 -11.59 -19.70 42.40
N VAL A 416 -11.67 -18.37 42.32
CA VAL A 416 -11.64 -17.50 43.52
C VAL A 416 -12.83 -17.78 44.41
N SER A 417 -14.05 -17.77 43.87
CA SER A 417 -15.27 -17.98 44.66
C SER A 417 -15.36 -19.39 45.27
N LEU A 418 -14.87 -20.42 44.57
CA LEU A 418 -14.81 -21.79 45.08
C LEU A 418 -13.74 -21.96 46.17
N LYS A 419 -12.57 -21.31 46.03
CA LYS A 419 -11.54 -21.32 47.08
C LYS A 419 -12.04 -20.67 48.37
N VAL A 420 -12.79 -19.57 48.28
CA VAL A 420 -13.43 -18.92 49.44
C VAL A 420 -14.45 -19.86 50.09
N ALA A 421 -15.09 -20.72 49.31
CA ALA A 421 -15.97 -21.78 49.80
C ALA A 421 -15.22 -23.04 50.27
N GLY A 422 -13.88 -23.09 50.25
CA GLY A 422 -13.09 -24.26 50.65
C GLY A 422 -13.04 -25.41 49.62
N LEU A 423 -13.39 -25.12 48.36
CA LEU A 423 -13.39 -26.07 47.25
C LEU A 423 -12.23 -25.81 46.29
N ASN A 424 -11.47 -26.86 45.95
CA ASN A 424 -10.33 -26.75 45.06
C ASN A 424 -10.75 -26.93 43.59
N LEU A 425 -10.42 -25.94 42.76
CA LEU A 425 -10.52 -26.01 41.30
C LEU A 425 -9.14 -25.66 40.73
N SER A 426 -8.55 -26.57 39.95
CA SER A 426 -7.33 -26.31 39.17
C SER A 426 -7.63 -26.39 37.68
N PHE A 427 -6.85 -25.70 36.86
CA PHE A 427 -6.96 -25.79 35.41
C PHE A 427 -5.58 -25.76 34.78
N ASP A 428 -5.38 -26.61 33.78
CA ASP A 428 -4.18 -26.68 32.96
C ASP A 428 -4.53 -26.33 31.52
N ILE A 429 -3.66 -25.56 30.86
CA ILE A 429 -3.85 -25.09 29.50
C ILE A 429 -2.83 -25.81 28.61
N GLU A 430 -3.32 -26.60 27.66
CA GLU A 430 -2.52 -27.24 26.62
C GLU A 430 -2.87 -26.61 25.27
N THR A 431 -1.96 -25.80 24.72
CA THR A 431 -2.14 -25.22 23.38
C THR A 431 -1.61 -26.18 22.33
N GLN A 432 -2.50 -26.73 21.50
CA GLN A 432 -2.11 -27.52 20.34
C GLN A 432 -1.62 -26.55 19.25
N ASN A 433 -0.46 -26.84 18.67
CA ASN A 433 0.29 -25.93 17.78
C ASN A 433 0.95 -24.73 18.49
N ALA A 434 1.37 -24.88 19.75
CA ALA A 434 2.40 -24.01 20.30
C ALA A 434 3.62 -24.03 19.35
N ILE A 435 4.17 -22.86 19.04
CA ILE A 435 5.36 -22.75 18.20
C ILE A 435 6.52 -23.35 19.00
N GLU A 436 6.73 -24.66 18.89
CA GLU A 436 7.85 -25.35 19.52
C GLU A 436 9.13 -25.00 18.76
N GLY A 437 9.88 -24.02 19.29
CA GLY A 437 11.22 -23.66 18.83
C GLY A 437 11.32 -22.34 18.05
N TYR A 438 12.54 -21.84 17.92
CA TYR A 438 12.91 -20.59 17.22
C TYR A 438 12.72 -20.64 15.69
N GLN A 439 12.33 -21.79 15.13
CA GLN A 439 12.00 -21.88 13.72
C GLN A 439 10.55 -21.44 13.54
N LEU A 440 10.36 -20.18 13.12
CA LEU A 440 9.04 -19.69 12.69
C LEU A 440 8.53 -20.56 11.53
N ASN A 441 7.78 -21.60 11.86
CA ASN A 441 6.98 -22.34 10.89
C ASN A 441 5.81 -21.43 10.50
N LEU A 442 6.01 -20.59 9.48
CA LEU A 442 4.97 -19.67 8.97
C LEU A 442 3.74 -20.42 8.46
N HIS A 443 3.91 -21.69 8.08
CA HIS A 443 2.83 -22.61 7.79
C HIS A 443 1.94 -22.91 9.01
N ALA A 444 2.44 -22.79 10.24
CA ALA A 444 1.65 -22.95 11.47
C ALA A 444 0.68 -21.79 11.67
N LEU A 445 1.02 -20.56 11.24
CA LEU A 445 0.10 -19.42 11.29
C LEU A 445 -1.13 -19.63 10.38
N ARG A 446 -0.97 -20.41 9.30
CA ARG A 446 -2.05 -20.77 8.37
C ARG A 446 -2.89 -21.97 8.84
N ARG A 447 -2.54 -22.61 9.96
CA ARG A 447 -3.28 -23.74 10.52
C ARG A 447 -4.30 -23.25 11.53
N MET A 448 -5.33 -24.08 11.72
CA MET A 448 -6.30 -23.91 12.80
C MET A 448 -5.58 -23.83 14.15
N VAL A 449 -5.95 -22.84 14.96
CA VAL A 449 -5.49 -22.73 16.34
C VAL A 449 -6.47 -23.50 17.22
N ALA A 450 -5.95 -24.45 17.98
CA ALA A 450 -6.73 -25.25 18.93
C ALA A 450 -6.07 -25.18 20.31
N THR A 451 -6.85 -24.82 21.33
CA THR A 451 -6.39 -24.83 22.72
C THR A 451 -7.30 -25.74 23.52
N GLU A 452 -6.72 -26.67 24.27
CA GLU A 452 -7.41 -27.56 25.18
C GLU A 452 -7.19 -27.08 26.62
N LEU A 453 -8.28 -26.78 27.32
CA LEU A 453 -8.31 -26.41 28.73
C LEU A 453 -8.81 -27.62 29.53
N LYS A 454 -7.95 -28.20 30.37
CA LYS A 454 -8.30 -29.27 31.30
C LYS A 454 -8.64 -28.66 32.65
N VAL A 455 -9.90 -28.72 33.06
CA VAL A 455 -10.38 -28.21 34.35
C VAL A 455 -10.60 -29.39 35.30
N SER A 456 -9.94 -29.37 36.46
CA SER A 456 -10.22 -30.31 37.55
C SER A 456 -11.36 -29.77 38.42
N LEU A 457 -12.39 -30.59 38.60
CA LEU A 457 -13.59 -30.24 39.34
C LEU A 457 -13.43 -30.63 40.82
N PRO A 458 -14.19 -29.99 41.74
CA PRO A 458 -14.13 -30.28 43.18
C PRO A 458 -14.35 -31.75 43.57
N SER A 459 -15.13 -32.51 42.79
CA SER A 459 -15.32 -33.96 43.00
C SER A 459 -14.12 -34.83 42.63
N GLY A 460 -13.05 -34.25 42.06
CA GLY A 460 -11.89 -34.98 41.52
C GLY A 460 -12.04 -35.45 40.07
N LYS A 461 -13.16 -35.13 39.41
CA LYS A 461 -13.37 -35.39 37.97
C LYS A 461 -12.69 -34.32 37.10
N PHE A 462 -12.42 -34.63 35.83
CA PHE A 462 -11.83 -33.69 34.87
C PHE A 462 -12.80 -33.36 33.74
N LEU A 463 -12.81 -32.09 33.34
CA LEU A 463 -13.53 -31.58 32.18
C LEU A 463 -12.53 -31.01 31.19
N THR A 464 -12.51 -31.51 29.95
CA THR A 464 -11.68 -30.92 28.88
C THR A 464 -12.55 -30.05 27.99
N ILE A 465 -12.16 -28.79 27.84
CA ILE A 465 -12.79 -27.79 26.98
C ILE A 465 -11.83 -27.48 25.86
N LYS A 466 -12.23 -27.78 24.63
CA LYS A 466 -11.44 -27.49 23.43
C LYS A 466 -12.01 -26.27 22.71
N ILE A 467 -11.16 -25.29 22.48
CA ILE A 467 -11.45 -24.07 21.72
C ILE A 467 -10.74 -24.20 20.38
N GLU A 468 -11.49 -24.24 19.29
CA GLU A 468 -10.95 -24.29 17.93
C GLU A 468 -11.30 -23.00 17.19
N THR A 469 -10.38 -22.43 16.44
CA THR A 469 -10.65 -21.25 15.60
C THR A 469 -10.32 -21.54 14.15
N HIS A 470 -11.36 -21.65 13.33
CA HIS A 470 -11.26 -22.05 11.94
C HIS A 470 -11.00 -20.84 11.03
N LEU A 471 -10.09 -21.05 10.08
CA LEU A 471 -9.61 -20.05 9.11
C LEU A 471 -10.35 -20.11 7.75
N ALA A 472 -11.12 -21.17 7.52
CA ALA A 472 -11.67 -21.54 6.22
C ALA A 472 -13.11 -22.06 6.36
N PRO A 473 -13.93 -21.98 5.29
CA PRO A 473 -15.27 -22.56 5.30
C PRO A 473 -15.21 -24.08 5.54
N PRO A 474 -16.26 -24.69 6.12
CA PRO A 474 -17.65 -24.21 6.18
C PRO A 474 -18.00 -23.34 7.40
N LEU A 475 -17.20 -23.33 8.46
CA LEU A 475 -17.47 -22.54 9.67
C LEU A 475 -16.35 -21.52 9.88
N PHE A 476 -16.68 -20.23 9.83
CA PHE A 476 -15.76 -19.16 10.19
C PHE A 476 -15.98 -18.77 11.64
N GLY A 477 -14.91 -18.78 12.45
CA GLY A 477 -14.94 -18.31 13.83
C GLY A 477 -14.47 -19.33 14.86
N THR A 478 -14.79 -19.03 16.12
CA THR A 478 -14.41 -19.80 17.31
C THR A 478 -15.49 -20.79 17.66
N GLN A 479 -15.11 -22.05 17.86
CA GLN A 479 -15.97 -23.13 18.27
C GLN A 479 -15.48 -23.69 19.61
N TYR A 480 -16.43 -23.94 20.51
CA TYR A 480 -16.19 -24.60 21.78
C TYR A 480 -16.75 -26.01 21.69
N SER A 481 -15.93 -26.98 22.07
CA SER A 481 -16.36 -28.36 22.27
C SER A 481 -15.91 -28.80 23.66
N SER A 482 -16.71 -29.66 24.29
CA SER A 482 -16.39 -30.19 25.62
C SER A 482 -16.46 -31.70 25.61
N THR A 483 -15.61 -32.35 26.39
CA THR A 483 -15.74 -33.79 26.65
C THR A 483 -17.02 -34.07 27.43
N THR A 484 -17.67 -35.20 27.11
CA THR A 484 -18.87 -35.67 27.81
C THR A 484 -18.59 -35.84 29.30
N TYR A 485 -19.29 -35.08 30.14
CA TYR A 485 -19.23 -35.20 31.59
C TYR A 485 -20.35 -36.14 32.07
N GLU A 486 -19.99 -37.25 32.69
CA GLU A 486 -20.94 -38.16 33.33
C GLU A 486 -21.36 -37.61 34.70
N SER A 487 -22.55 -37.00 34.71
CA SER A 487 -23.23 -36.54 35.92
C SER A 487 -24.24 -37.56 36.43
N ILE A 488 -24.68 -37.40 37.68
CA ILE A 488 -25.76 -38.18 38.30
C ILE A 488 -27.09 -38.07 37.53
N CYS A 489 -27.28 -37.00 36.75
CA CYS A 489 -28.46 -36.78 35.90
C CYS A 489 -28.31 -37.31 34.45
N GLY A 490 -27.21 -38.02 34.14
CA GLY A 490 -26.87 -38.54 32.81
C GLY A 490 -25.66 -37.83 32.17
N PRO A 491 -25.12 -38.38 31.06
CA PRO A 491 -24.02 -37.77 30.33
C PRO A 491 -24.47 -36.46 29.68
N ARG A 492 -23.77 -35.36 29.98
CA ARG A 492 -23.93 -34.09 29.28
C ARG A 492 -22.64 -33.74 28.56
N SER A 493 -22.73 -33.48 27.27
CA SER A 493 -21.68 -32.89 26.47
C SER A 493 -22.21 -31.61 25.84
N CYS A 494 -21.47 -30.51 25.93
CA CYS A 494 -21.62 -29.43 24.97
C CYS A 494 -20.96 -29.92 23.67
N ALA A 495 -21.78 -30.48 22.77
CA ALA A 495 -21.28 -31.14 21.56
C ALA A 495 -20.45 -30.15 20.74
N GLN A 496 -21.02 -29.00 20.37
CA GLN A 496 -20.38 -27.92 19.60
C GLN A 496 -21.18 -26.62 19.79
N THR A 497 -20.60 -25.56 20.35
CA THR A 497 -21.23 -24.22 20.42
C THR A 497 -20.30 -23.15 19.87
N SER A 498 -20.86 -22.11 19.25
CA SER A 498 -20.13 -20.93 18.76
C SER A 498 -20.19 -19.75 19.74
N SER A 499 -21.16 -19.76 20.66
CA SER A 499 -21.36 -18.73 21.67
C SER A 499 -20.55 -19.01 22.93
N MET A 500 -19.77 -18.02 23.35
CA MET A 500 -19.09 -18.05 24.65
C MET A 500 -20.09 -18.09 25.81
N GLY A 501 -21.24 -17.42 25.67
CA GLY A 501 -22.30 -17.40 26.69
C GLY A 501 -22.86 -18.78 26.98
N ASP A 502 -23.10 -19.57 25.92
CA ASP A 502 -23.62 -20.93 26.03
C ASP A 502 -22.58 -21.84 26.70
N MET A 503 -21.28 -21.63 26.40
CA MET A 503 -20.20 -22.36 27.03
C MET A 503 -20.03 -21.99 28.51
N THR A 504 -20.16 -20.71 28.86
CA THR A 504 -20.15 -20.28 30.27
C THR A 504 -21.37 -20.81 31.03
N GLY A 505 -22.55 -20.84 30.41
CA GLY A 505 -23.75 -21.45 31.00
C GLY A 505 -23.62 -22.97 31.16
N PHE A 506 -22.97 -23.64 30.21
CA PHE A 506 -22.63 -25.06 30.33
C PHE A 506 -21.66 -25.31 31.49
N LEU A 507 -20.62 -24.49 31.63
CA LEU A 507 -19.69 -24.54 32.76
C LEU A 507 -20.41 -24.33 34.10
N GLU A 508 -21.32 -23.35 34.17
CA GLU A 508 -22.14 -23.08 35.36
C GLU A 508 -23.00 -24.29 35.75
N ASP A 509 -23.66 -24.93 34.78
CA ASP A 509 -24.48 -26.13 35.00
C ASP A 509 -23.64 -27.34 35.44
N VAL A 510 -22.46 -27.55 34.82
CA VAL A 510 -21.55 -28.64 35.20
C VAL A 510 -21.00 -28.44 36.61
N LEU A 511 -20.57 -27.22 36.96
CA LEU A 511 -20.07 -26.89 38.30
C LEU A 511 -21.15 -27.06 39.37
N ALA A 512 -22.39 -26.60 39.11
CA ALA A 512 -23.49 -26.77 40.06
C ALA A 512 -23.80 -28.26 40.31
N LYS A 513 -23.76 -29.09 39.25
CA LYS A 513 -23.97 -30.54 39.35
C LYS A 513 -22.83 -31.25 40.07
N ASP A 514 -21.60 -30.83 39.85
CA ASP A 514 -20.44 -31.40 40.51
C ASP A 514 -20.46 -31.15 42.02
N VAL A 515 -20.77 -29.91 42.43
CA VAL A 515 -20.95 -29.55 43.85
C VAL A 515 -22.08 -30.37 44.50
N VAL A 516 -23.19 -30.61 43.78
CA VAL A 516 -24.26 -31.49 44.27
C VAL A 516 -23.80 -32.94 44.39
N SER A 517 -22.98 -33.44 43.47
CA SER A 517 -22.44 -34.80 43.57
C SER A 517 -21.53 -34.98 44.78
N MET A 518 -20.70 -33.99 45.08
CA MET A 518 -19.87 -33.98 46.29
C MET A 518 -20.71 -33.93 47.58
N LEU A 519 -21.76 -33.11 47.62
CA LEU A 519 -22.71 -33.08 48.75
C LEU A 519 -23.38 -34.44 48.99
N LEU A 520 -23.72 -35.15 47.92
CA LEU A 520 -24.32 -36.49 47.99
C LEU A 520 -23.32 -37.54 48.50
N ASP A 521 -22.05 -37.46 48.10
CA ASP A 521 -21.01 -38.39 48.54
C ASP A 521 -20.62 -38.22 50.02
N GLU A 522 -20.70 -37.00 50.55
CA GLU A 522 -20.37 -36.70 51.95
C GLU A 522 -21.50 -37.05 52.95
N GLN A 523 -22.75 -36.89 52.55
CA GLN A 523 -23.93 -37.06 53.42
C GLN A 523 -24.63 -38.41 53.15
N ARG A 524 -23.91 -39.53 53.34
CA ARG A 524 -24.37 -40.91 53.09
C ARG A 524 -25.55 -41.42 53.95
N ALA A 525 -26.26 -40.55 54.69
CA ALA A 525 -27.27 -40.95 55.68
C ALA A 525 -28.74 -40.64 55.30
N GLY A 526 -29.02 -39.96 54.18
CA GLY A 526 -30.37 -39.56 53.77
C GLY A 526 -30.79 -40.08 52.39
N SER A 527 -32.08 -40.31 52.17
CA SER A 527 -32.62 -40.67 50.85
C SER A 527 -32.78 -39.43 49.97
N TRP A 528 -31.74 -39.07 49.23
CA TRP A 528 -31.74 -37.92 48.31
C TRP A 528 -32.30 -38.30 46.94
N GLN A 529 -33.16 -37.46 46.36
CA GLN A 529 -33.66 -37.61 44.98
C GLN A 529 -33.32 -36.36 44.16
N VAL A 530 -32.77 -36.55 42.96
CA VAL A 530 -32.35 -35.46 42.05
C VAL A 530 -33.31 -35.37 40.85
N TYR A 531 -33.90 -34.19 40.61
CA TYR A 531 -34.78 -33.94 39.47
C TYR A 531 -34.01 -33.43 38.24
N ARG A 532 -34.44 -33.84 37.03
CA ARG A 532 -33.68 -33.70 35.78
C ARG A 532 -33.64 -32.29 35.17
N ASP A 533 -34.59 -31.41 35.51
CA ASP A 533 -34.76 -30.11 34.83
C ASP A 533 -34.97 -28.96 35.84
N CYS A 534 -33.92 -28.14 36.04
CA CYS A 534 -33.85 -26.91 36.86
C CYS A 534 -33.91 -27.09 38.40
N PRO A 535 -33.47 -26.04 39.14
CA PRO A 535 -32.23 -26.06 39.93
C PRO A 535 -32.21 -27.23 40.91
N LEU A 536 -31.10 -27.99 40.91
CA LEU A 536 -30.91 -29.28 41.59
C LEU A 536 -31.58 -29.35 42.97
N VAL A 537 -32.83 -29.82 42.98
CA VAL A 537 -33.64 -29.98 44.18
C VAL A 537 -33.12 -31.20 44.92
N LEU A 538 -32.43 -30.96 46.02
CA LEU A 538 -32.13 -32.00 47.00
C LEU A 538 -33.29 -32.04 48.00
N ASN A 539 -34.09 -33.11 47.98
CA ASN A 539 -35.17 -33.31 48.94
C ASN A 539 -34.65 -34.10 50.16
N ILE A 540 -34.61 -33.44 51.33
CA ILE A 540 -34.30 -34.10 52.60
C ILE A 540 -35.61 -34.60 53.21
N ALA A 541 -35.75 -35.92 53.35
CA ALA A 541 -36.83 -36.51 54.15
C ALA A 541 -36.38 -36.59 55.61
N GLY A 542 -36.73 -35.58 56.40
CA GLY A 542 -36.58 -35.62 57.86
C GLY A 542 -37.54 -36.63 58.50
N ARG A 543 -37.31 -36.99 59.77
CA ARG A 543 -38.18 -37.89 60.56
C ARG A 543 -39.63 -37.40 60.69
N GLN A 544 -39.93 -36.17 60.28
CA GLN A 544 -41.25 -35.52 60.36
C GLN A 544 -41.75 -34.98 59.00
N GLN A 545 -41.75 -35.74 57.90
CA GLN A 545 -42.43 -35.42 56.61
C GLN A 545 -42.18 -34.03 55.96
N THR A 546 -41.31 -33.17 56.50
CA THR A 546 -40.98 -31.87 55.93
C THR A 546 -39.96 -32.05 54.82
N THR A 547 -40.38 -31.76 53.59
CA THR A 547 -39.51 -31.77 52.42
C THR A 547 -38.74 -30.46 52.36
N THR A 548 -37.43 -30.52 52.63
CA THR A 548 -36.51 -29.39 52.43
C THR A 548 -35.89 -29.51 51.06
N THR A 549 -36.00 -28.46 50.25
CA THR A 549 -35.34 -28.32 48.95
C THR A 549 -34.12 -27.42 49.07
N ILE A 550 -32.93 -27.92 48.70
CA ILE A 550 -31.75 -27.06 48.49
C ILE A 550 -31.61 -26.78 47.00
N PHE A 551 -31.28 -25.54 46.63
CA PHE A 551 -30.93 -25.11 45.29
C PHE A 551 -29.47 -24.67 45.27
N VAL A 552 -28.69 -25.29 44.39
CA VAL A 552 -27.32 -24.87 44.09
C VAL A 552 -27.35 -24.10 42.77
N THR A 553 -26.94 -22.84 42.80
CA THR A 553 -26.79 -22.03 41.59
C THR A 553 -25.36 -21.51 41.51
N CYS A 554 -24.74 -21.72 40.36
CA CYS A 554 -23.46 -21.15 39.99
C CYS A 554 -23.74 -20.17 38.86
N GLY A 555 -23.36 -18.90 38.99
CA GLY A 555 -23.65 -17.90 37.97
C GLY A 555 -22.88 -16.61 38.18
N GLN A 556 -22.40 -16.00 37.09
CA GLN A 556 -21.62 -14.75 37.11
C GLN A 556 -20.39 -14.80 38.05
N GLY A 557 -19.72 -15.94 38.13
CA GLY A 557 -18.58 -16.11 39.02
C GLY A 557 -18.95 -16.24 40.50
N ARG A 558 -20.23 -16.46 40.85
CA ARG A 558 -20.72 -16.59 42.23
C ARG A 558 -21.31 -17.97 42.46
N LEU A 559 -21.10 -18.52 43.64
CA LEU A 559 -21.75 -19.74 44.12
C LEU A 559 -22.84 -19.35 45.10
N ALA A 560 -24.06 -19.86 44.94
CA ALA A 560 -25.13 -19.66 45.91
C ALA A 560 -25.82 -20.99 46.27
N LEU A 561 -25.98 -21.21 47.57
CA LEU A 561 -26.83 -22.26 48.13
C LEU A 561 -28.07 -21.60 48.70
N SER A 562 -29.26 -22.05 48.31
CA SER A 562 -30.51 -21.59 48.93
C SER A 562 -31.39 -22.73 49.38
N ARG A 563 -31.99 -22.62 50.56
CA ARG A 563 -32.87 -23.61 51.16
C ARG A 563 -34.31 -23.10 51.14
N LEU A 564 -35.23 -23.95 50.72
CA LEU A 564 -36.67 -23.72 50.74
C LEU A 564 -37.36 -24.91 51.42
N GLN A 565 -38.02 -24.66 52.54
CA GLN A 565 -38.83 -25.67 53.24
C GLN A 565 -40.29 -25.62 52.79
N ARG A 566 -40.87 -26.76 52.45
CA ARG A 566 -42.28 -26.84 52.03
C ARG A 566 -43.20 -26.48 53.21
N GLY A 567 -43.93 -25.36 53.09
CA GLY A 567 -44.81 -24.82 54.15
C GLY A 567 -44.29 -23.58 54.87
N SER A 568 -43.09 -23.09 54.52
CA SER A 568 -42.48 -21.88 55.08
C SER A 568 -42.18 -20.83 54.00
N THR A 569 -42.33 -19.54 54.32
CA THR A 569 -41.82 -18.42 53.49
C THR A 569 -40.35 -18.11 53.73
N SER A 570 -39.72 -18.70 54.76
CA SER A 570 -38.32 -18.45 55.11
C SER A 570 -37.38 -19.04 54.05
N LYS A 571 -36.67 -18.16 53.34
CA LYS A 571 -35.65 -18.52 52.37
C LYS A 571 -34.28 -18.19 52.95
N GLU A 572 -33.50 -19.21 53.26
CA GLU A 572 -32.09 -19.03 53.63
C GLU A 572 -31.25 -19.09 52.36
N ARG A 573 -30.35 -18.12 52.15
CA ARG A 573 -29.42 -18.11 51.02
C ARG A 573 -28.01 -17.76 51.50
N VAL A 574 -27.06 -18.63 51.22
CA VAL A 574 -25.62 -18.37 51.39
C VAL A 574 -25.03 -18.13 50.02
N GLN A 575 -24.33 -17.01 49.84
CA GLN A 575 -23.68 -16.67 48.57
C GLN A 575 -22.20 -16.41 48.80
N TRP A 576 -21.34 -17.06 48.03
CA TRP A 576 -19.92 -16.81 47.98
C TRP A 576 -19.59 -15.97 46.75
N ASP A 577 -18.88 -14.88 47.00
CA ASP A 577 -18.28 -14.05 45.96
C ASP A 577 -16.79 -13.82 46.22
N GLN A 578 -16.19 -12.91 45.45
CA GLN A 578 -14.77 -12.58 45.51
C GLN A 578 -14.36 -11.92 46.84
N HIS A 579 -15.32 -11.43 47.63
CA HIS A 579 -15.10 -10.67 48.86
C HIS A 579 -15.47 -11.45 50.13
N GLY A 580 -16.16 -12.58 50.01
CA GLY A 580 -16.44 -13.48 51.12
C GLY A 580 -17.76 -14.24 50.99
N ALA A 581 -18.17 -14.87 52.10
CA ALA A 581 -19.49 -15.48 52.22
C ALA A 581 -20.49 -14.44 52.76
N HIS A 582 -21.55 -14.17 51.99
CA HIS A 582 -22.66 -13.32 52.36
C HIS A 582 -23.88 -14.18 52.70
N PHE A 583 -24.35 -14.08 53.94
CA PHE A 583 -25.60 -14.69 54.36
C PHE A 583 -26.77 -13.74 54.10
N ILE A 584 -27.78 -14.22 53.39
CA ILE A 584 -29.02 -13.50 53.09
C ILE A 584 -30.16 -14.39 53.58
N GLY A 585 -30.66 -14.14 54.79
CA GLY A 585 -31.78 -14.87 55.38
C GLY A 585 -32.56 -14.00 56.36
N GLU A 586 -33.87 -14.24 56.46
CA GLU A 586 -34.73 -13.66 57.50
C GLU A 586 -34.54 -14.43 58.82
N ASP A 587 -34.28 -13.68 59.90
CA ASP A 587 -34.10 -14.20 61.26
C ASP A 587 -35.26 -15.10 61.69
N ARG A 588 -35.00 -16.40 61.86
CA ARG A 588 -35.85 -17.29 62.65
C ARG A 588 -35.29 -17.41 64.07
N LYS A 589 -36.04 -16.85 65.02
CA LYS A 589 -35.87 -17.10 66.45
C LYS A 589 -36.28 -18.54 66.77
N GLY A 590 -35.31 -19.35 67.16
CA GLY A 590 -35.41 -20.50 68.06
C GLY A 590 -36.36 -21.63 67.69
N GLU A 591 -35.82 -22.74 67.18
CA GLU A 591 -36.15 -24.13 67.58
C GLU A 591 -35.23 -25.13 66.83
N ASP A 592 -35.13 -26.34 67.36
CA ASP A 592 -34.04 -27.32 67.25
C ASP A 592 -33.48 -27.65 65.84
N VAL A 593 -32.14 -27.75 65.78
CA VAL A 593 -31.30 -27.68 64.57
C VAL A 593 -31.06 -29.06 63.93
N GLU A 594 -31.80 -29.37 62.86
CA GLU A 594 -31.25 -30.15 61.73
C GLU A 594 -30.10 -29.35 61.09
N PRO A 595 -29.05 -29.98 60.52
CA PRO A 595 -27.84 -29.29 60.08
C PRO A 595 -28.21 -28.07 59.23
N THR A 596 -27.89 -26.90 59.74
CA THR A 596 -28.20 -25.64 59.08
C THR A 596 -27.33 -25.51 57.82
N LEU A 597 -27.78 -24.74 56.82
CA LEU A 597 -26.92 -24.34 55.70
C LEU A 597 -25.59 -23.75 56.19
N ILE A 598 -25.60 -23.16 57.39
CA ILE A 598 -24.46 -22.61 58.12
C ILE A 598 -23.48 -23.72 58.52
N ASP A 599 -23.94 -24.90 58.97
CA ASP A 599 -23.07 -26.03 59.32
C ASP A 599 -22.41 -26.64 58.07
N ILE A 600 -23.12 -26.72 56.94
CA ILE A 600 -22.56 -27.17 55.66
C ILE A 600 -21.52 -26.15 55.16
N ALA A 601 -21.86 -24.86 55.17
CA ALA A 601 -20.94 -23.78 54.81
C ALA A 601 -19.71 -23.73 55.73
N ALA A 602 -19.87 -23.94 57.04
CA ALA A 602 -18.79 -23.99 58.01
C ALA A 602 -17.92 -25.24 57.83
N SER A 603 -18.52 -26.39 57.49
CA SER A 603 -17.77 -27.61 57.18
C SER A 603 -16.86 -27.43 55.96
N TRP A 604 -17.31 -26.71 54.94
CA TRP A 604 -16.49 -26.41 53.77
C TRP A 604 -15.42 -25.35 54.08
N ALA A 605 -15.76 -24.31 54.83
CA ALA A 605 -14.80 -23.31 55.30
C ALA A 605 -13.71 -23.89 56.23
N SER A 606 -13.97 -25.01 56.91
CA SER A 606 -12.96 -25.70 57.74
C SER A 606 -11.96 -26.55 56.94
N ARG A 607 -12.19 -26.74 55.63
CA ARG A 607 -11.33 -27.53 54.72
C ARG A 607 -10.39 -26.69 53.87
N SER A 608 -10.60 -25.37 53.81
CA SER A 608 -9.62 -24.42 53.27
C SER A 608 -8.42 -24.32 54.19
#